data_AF-A0A917S1E3-F1
#
_entry.id   AF-A0A917S1E3-F1
#
_cell.length_a   1.000
_cell.length_b   1.000
_cell.length_c   1.000
_cell.angle_alpha   90.00
_cell.angle_beta   90.00
_cell.angle_gamma   90.00
#
_symmetry.space_group_name_H-M   'P 1'
#
loop_
_entity.id
_entity.type
_entity.pdbx_description
1 polymer ?
#
loop_
_entity_poly.entity_id
_entity_poly.type
_entity_poly.pdbx_seq_one_letter_code
_entity_poly.pdbx_strand_id
1 'polypeptide(L)'
;MGEVLDEGPFFHGTKADLKPGDLLTAGFRSNYRPEVVMNHIYFTALSNGAGLAAELAAGDAPPRVYRVEPTGAFENDPNVTDKKFPGNPTRSYRSSEPLRLVAEVTDWTRLTPEELQAWRDRLAAIRADQRAEIIN
;
A
#
# COMPACT_ATOMS: atom_id res chain seq x y z
N MET A 1 -14.17 -4.96 -22.25
CA MET A 1 -14.61 -3.85 -21.38
C MET A 1 -13.48 -3.66 -20.39
N GLY A 2 -12.73 -2.56 -20.50
CA GLY A 2 -11.64 -2.28 -19.54
C GLY A 2 -12.25 -2.10 -18.16
N GLU A 3 -11.63 -2.70 -17.13
CA GLU A 3 -12.05 -2.48 -15.74
C GLU A 3 -12.06 -0.97 -15.47
N VAL A 4 -13.21 -0.46 -15.01
CA VAL A 4 -13.33 0.93 -14.58
C VAL A 4 -12.54 1.06 -13.30
N LEU A 5 -11.40 1.76 -13.38
CA LEU A 5 -10.59 2.11 -12.22
C LEU A 5 -11.28 3.22 -11.43
N ASP A 6 -11.05 3.24 -10.12
CA ASP A 6 -11.59 4.28 -9.27
C ASP A 6 -11.09 5.67 -9.65
N GLU A 7 -11.90 6.70 -9.42
CA GLU A 7 -11.49 8.11 -9.60
C GLU A 7 -10.83 8.68 -8.33
N GLY A 8 -10.68 7.85 -7.29
CA GLY A 8 -10.19 8.25 -5.97
C GLY A 8 -11.33 8.67 -5.02
N PRO A 9 -11.00 9.31 -3.88
CA PRO A 9 -9.66 9.70 -3.44
C PRO A 9 -8.76 8.48 -3.20
N PHE A 10 -7.46 8.65 -3.45
CA PHE A 10 -6.46 7.62 -3.21
C PHE A 10 -5.62 7.91 -1.98
N PHE A 11 -5.13 6.83 -1.37
CA PHE A 11 -4.39 6.85 -0.13
C PHE A 11 -3.15 5.97 -0.20
N HIS A 12 -2.05 6.46 0.34
CA HIS A 12 -0.80 5.73 0.51
C HIS A 12 -0.43 5.67 2.00
N GLY A 13 -0.22 4.47 2.50
CA GLY A 13 0.21 4.22 3.87
C GLY A 13 1.72 4.03 3.95
N THR A 14 2.38 4.80 4.81
CA THR A 14 3.84 4.71 4.99
C THR A 14 4.27 5.18 6.37
N LYS A 15 5.54 4.99 6.68
CA LYS A 15 6.23 5.58 7.85
C LYS A 15 7.19 6.70 7.45
N ALA A 16 7.31 6.99 6.16
CA ALA A 16 8.08 8.12 5.67
C ALA A 16 7.45 9.45 6.13
N ASP A 17 8.28 10.38 6.58
CA ASP A 17 7.87 11.72 6.99
C ASP A 17 7.86 12.65 5.76
N LEU A 18 6.68 12.79 5.14
CA LEU A 18 6.47 13.51 3.88
C LEU A 18 5.53 14.71 4.08
N LYS A 19 5.63 15.67 3.16
CA LYS A 19 4.84 16.91 3.16
C LYS A 19 3.99 17.04 1.89
N PRO A 20 2.86 17.77 1.97
CA PRO A 20 2.08 18.10 0.78
C PRO A 20 2.95 18.74 -0.31
N GLY A 21 2.81 18.24 -1.54
CA GLY A 21 3.63 18.62 -2.69
C GLY A 21 4.76 17.64 -3.00
N ASP A 22 5.17 16.79 -2.05
CA ASP A 22 6.20 15.78 -2.29
C ASP A 22 5.74 14.72 -3.31
N LEU A 23 6.70 14.12 -4.00
CA LEU A 23 6.47 13.02 -4.93
C LEU A 23 6.93 11.70 -4.31
N LEU A 24 6.01 10.76 -4.17
CA LEU A 24 6.30 9.39 -3.81
C LEU A 24 6.63 8.58 -5.06
N THR A 25 7.73 7.86 -5.03
CA THR A 25 8.24 7.10 -6.19
C THR A 25 8.43 5.63 -5.84
N ALA A 26 8.50 4.79 -6.87
CA ALA A 26 8.99 3.42 -6.74
C ALA A 26 10.51 3.41 -6.46
N GLY A 27 11.09 2.22 -6.25
CA GLY A 27 12.52 2.03 -6.02
C GLY A 27 12.92 1.81 -4.56
N PHE A 28 11.95 1.78 -3.65
CA PHE A 28 12.16 1.42 -2.25
C PHE A 28 12.07 -0.08 -2.02
N ARG A 29 12.69 -0.56 -0.94
CA ARG A 29 12.58 -1.97 -0.52
C ARG A 29 11.14 -2.27 -0.09
N SER A 30 10.68 -3.48 -0.41
CA SER A 30 9.36 -3.94 0.01
C SER A 30 9.21 -3.95 1.53
N ASN A 31 8.03 -3.55 2.02
CA ASN A 31 7.65 -3.72 3.42
C ASN A 31 7.50 -5.20 3.81
N TYR A 32 7.33 -6.10 2.83
CA TYR A 32 7.06 -7.52 3.04
C TYR A 32 8.27 -8.42 2.76
N ARG A 33 9.15 -8.06 1.82
CA ARG A 33 10.38 -8.80 1.53
C ARG A 33 11.54 -7.81 1.32
N PRO A 34 12.34 -7.51 2.35
CA PRO A 34 13.36 -6.45 2.29
C PRO A 34 14.43 -6.64 1.20
N GLU A 35 14.56 -7.86 0.68
CA GLU A 35 15.41 -8.23 -0.45
C GLU A 35 14.86 -7.78 -1.83
N VAL A 36 13.57 -7.43 -1.92
CA VAL A 36 12.91 -6.99 -3.16
C VAL A 36 12.87 -5.46 -3.22
N VAL A 37 13.40 -4.89 -4.29
CA VAL A 37 13.21 -3.47 -4.65
C VAL A 37 11.94 -3.35 -5.49
N MET A 38 11.00 -2.52 -5.06
CA MET A 38 9.71 -2.38 -5.72
C MET A 38 9.84 -1.49 -6.96
N ASN A 39 9.34 -1.96 -8.11
CA ASN A 39 9.30 -1.25 -9.38
C ASN A 39 8.09 -0.32 -9.49
N HIS A 40 7.13 -0.48 -8.57
CA HIS A 40 5.89 0.29 -8.53
C HIS A 40 5.69 0.93 -7.16
N ILE A 41 4.96 2.04 -7.15
CA ILE A 41 4.39 2.66 -5.95
C ILE A 41 2.95 2.20 -5.80
N TYR A 42 2.58 1.82 -4.57
CA TYR A 42 1.30 1.17 -4.26
C TYR A 42 0.39 2.13 -3.49
N PHE A 43 -0.90 2.11 -3.80
CA PHE A 43 -1.90 2.96 -3.17
C PHE A 43 -3.28 2.29 -3.23
N THR A 44 -4.26 2.83 -2.51
CA THR A 44 -5.61 2.25 -2.45
C THR A 44 -6.67 3.36 -2.42
N ALA A 45 -7.87 3.06 -2.89
CA ALA A 45 -9.03 3.94 -2.70
C ALA A 45 -9.68 3.80 -1.30
N LEU A 46 -9.13 2.96 -0.41
CA LEU A 46 -9.62 2.75 0.95
C LEU A 46 -8.64 3.32 1.99
N SER A 47 -9.06 4.36 2.72
CA SER A 47 -8.23 5.01 3.76
C SER A 47 -7.78 4.01 4.86
N ASN A 48 -8.67 3.13 5.30
CA ASN A 48 -8.35 2.08 6.27
C ASN A 48 -7.39 1.03 5.71
N GLY A 49 -7.44 0.76 4.40
CA GLY A 49 -6.47 -0.11 3.73
C GLY A 49 -5.07 0.50 3.75
N ALA A 50 -4.98 1.81 3.50
CA ALA A 50 -3.73 2.56 3.64
C ALA A 50 -3.26 2.62 5.10
N GLY A 51 -4.17 2.77 6.07
CA GLY A 51 -3.85 2.71 7.51
C GLY A 51 -3.19 1.40 7.91
N LEU A 52 -3.77 0.27 7.48
CA LEU A 52 -3.16 -1.05 7.67
C LEU A 52 -1.75 -1.13 7.05
N ALA A 53 -1.58 -0.64 5.82
CA ALA A 53 -0.28 -0.64 5.16
C ALA A 53 0.76 0.23 5.90
N ALA A 54 0.34 1.38 6.44
CA ALA A 54 1.20 2.26 7.23
C ALA A 54 1.67 1.57 8.52
N GLU A 55 0.77 0.93 9.27
CA GLU A 55 1.10 0.19 10.50
C GLU A 55 2.09 -0.95 10.26
N LEU A 56 2.00 -1.57 9.08
CA LEU A 56 2.86 -2.67 8.65
C LEU A 56 4.14 -2.23 7.94
N ALA A 57 4.27 -0.95 7.61
CA ALA A 57 5.45 -0.45 6.92
C ALA A 57 6.72 -0.65 7.76
N ALA A 58 7.85 -0.83 7.08
CA ALA A 58 9.13 -1.03 7.74
C ALA A 58 9.61 0.24 8.46
N GLY A 59 10.36 0.06 9.55
CA GLY A 59 10.94 1.13 10.36
C GLY A 59 10.14 1.47 11.63
N ASP A 60 10.73 2.33 12.46
CA ASP A 60 10.22 2.68 13.80
C ASP A 60 9.49 4.03 13.85
N ALA A 61 9.41 4.73 12.72
CA ALA A 61 8.68 5.99 12.65
C ALA A 61 7.16 5.77 12.80
N PRO A 62 6.42 6.78 13.29
CA PRO A 62 4.97 6.70 13.39
C PRO A 62 4.33 6.43 12.03
N PRO A 63 3.33 5.54 11.94
CA PRO A 63 2.66 5.27 10.69
C PRO A 63 1.69 6.41 10.33
N ARG A 64 1.73 6.76 9.05
CA ARG A 64 1.04 7.91 8.45
C ARG A 64 0.29 7.45 7.21
N VAL A 65 -0.85 8.09 6.96
CA VAL A 65 -1.62 7.90 5.74
C VAL A 65 -1.65 9.22 5.00
N TYR A 66 -1.36 9.17 3.72
CA TYR A 66 -1.38 10.35 2.86
C TYR A 66 -2.43 10.20 1.79
N ARG A 67 -3.23 11.24 1.57
CA ARG A 67 -4.01 11.37 0.35
C ARG A 67 -3.07 11.71 -0.79
N VAL A 68 -3.17 10.96 -1.87
CA VAL A 68 -2.27 11.05 -3.01
C VAL A 68 -3.05 11.15 -4.32
N GLU A 69 -2.39 11.69 -5.34
CA GLU A 69 -2.89 11.73 -6.71
C GLU A 69 -1.85 11.09 -7.64
N PRO A 70 -2.23 10.08 -8.44
CA PRO A 70 -1.31 9.51 -9.42
C PRO A 70 -0.95 10.56 -10.48
N THR A 71 0.34 10.67 -10.80
CA THR A 71 0.79 11.60 -11.85
C THR A 71 0.74 10.98 -13.24
N GLY A 72 0.41 9.69 -13.35
CA GLY A 72 0.30 8.96 -14.61
C GLY A 72 -0.65 7.77 -14.51
N ALA A 73 -0.50 6.84 -15.44
CA ALA A 73 -1.35 5.64 -15.51
C ALA A 73 -1.07 4.69 -14.34
N PHE A 74 -2.10 4.00 -13.89
CA PHE A 74 -2.02 3.00 -12.84
C PHE A 74 -2.92 1.81 -13.18
N GLU A 75 -2.70 0.70 -12.48
CA GLU A 75 -3.43 -0.56 -12.68
C GLU A 75 -3.77 -1.22 -11.35
N ASN A 76 -4.66 -2.22 -11.39
CA ASN A 76 -5.01 -3.04 -10.23
C ASN A 76 -3.76 -3.75 -9.69
N ASP A 77 -3.61 -3.81 -8.36
CA ASP A 77 -2.50 -4.51 -7.73
C ASP A 77 -2.68 -6.03 -7.88
N PRO A 78 -1.82 -6.73 -8.65
CA PRO A 78 -1.95 -8.16 -8.88
C PRO A 78 -1.65 -9.00 -7.64
N ASN A 79 -1.07 -8.42 -6.58
CA ASN A 79 -0.80 -9.14 -5.33
C ASN A 79 -2.08 -9.42 -4.53
N VAL A 80 -3.15 -8.67 -4.78
CA VAL A 80 -4.41 -8.77 -4.02
C VAL A 80 -5.66 -8.85 -4.91
N THR A 81 -5.54 -8.49 -6.19
CA THR A 81 -6.60 -8.63 -7.20
C THR A 81 -6.67 -10.07 -7.71
N ASP A 82 -7.87 -10.65 -7.79
CA ASP A 82 -8.12 -12.00 -8.29
C ASP A 82 -7.32 -13.12 -7.58
N LYS A 83 -6.92 -12.89 -6.32
CA LYS A 83 -6.20 -13.89 -5.50
C LYS A 83 -7.14 -14.72 -4.64
N LYS A 84 -7.64 -14.12 -3.56
CA LYS A 84 -8.55 -14.78 -2.62
C LYS A 84 -10.01 -14.59 -3.00
N PHE A 85 -10.30 -13.47 -3.64
CA PHE A 85 -11.63 -13.07 -4.09
C PHE A 85 -11.53 -12.56 -5.53
N PRO A 86 -12.60 -12.73 -6.34
CA PRO A 86 -12.61 -12.20 -7.70
C PRO A 86 -12.61 -10.67 -7.70
N GLY A 87 -11.91 -10.08 -8.66
CA GLY A 87 -11.72 -8.64 -8.81
C GLY A 87 -10.80 -8.02 -7.76
N ASN A 88 -10.93 -6.70 -7.59
CA ASN A 88 -10.13 -5.89 -6.66
C ASN A 88 -10.97 -5.34 -5.49
N PRO A 89 -11.42 -6.19 -4.54
CA PRO A 89 -12.26 -5.75 -3.43
C PRO A 89 -11.54 -4.81 -2.46
N THR A 90 -10.20 -4.90 -2.40
CA THR A 90 -9.37 -3.99 -1.59
C THR A 90 -9.12 -2.65 -2.27
N ARG A 91 -9.57 -2.50 -3.53
CA ARG A 91 -9.37 -1.30 -4.36
C ARG A 91 -7.90 -0.85 -4.29
N SER A 92 -7.00 -1.81 -4.42
CA SER A 92 -5.55 -1.61 -4.35
C SER A 92 -4.97 -1.47 -5.74
N TYR A 93 -4.08 -0.50 -5.90
CA TYR A 93 -3.54 -0.10 -7.18
C TYR A 93 -2.03 0.03 -7.10
N ARG A 94 -1.37 -0.04 -8.25
CA ARG A 94 0.05 0.25 -8.40
C ARG A 94 0.32 1.11 -9.63
N SER A 95 1.37 1.93 -9.55
CA SER A 95 1.83 2.81 -10.62
C SER A 95 3.34 2.74 -10.74
N SER A 96 3.89 2.84 -11.95
CA SER A 96 5.32 3.07 -12.18
C SER A 96 5.66 4.56 -12.10
N GLU A 97 4.68 5.41 -12.41
CA GLU A 97 4.77 6.86 -12.29
C GLU A 97 4.61 7.30 -10.82
N PRO A 98 5.20 8.45 -10.43
CA PRO A 98 5.09 8.97 -9.07
C PRO A 98 3.66 9.25 -8.62
N LEU A 99 3.46 9.32 -7.30
CA LEU A 99 2.24 9.86 -6.70
C LEU A 99 2.55 11.21 -6.07
N ARG A 100 1.71 12.20 -6.34
CA ARG A 100 1.80 13.50 -5.67
C ARG A 100 1.07 13.44 -4.34
N LEU A 101 1.75 13.84 -3.26
CA LEU A 101 1.15 13.98 -1.96
C LEU A 101 0.28 15.23 -1.92
N VAL A 102 -1.01 15.05 -1.62
CA VAL A 102 -1.98 16.15 -1.52
C VAL A 102 -2.16 16.60 -0.07
N ALA A 103 -2.31 15.65 0.85
CA ALA A 103 -2.51 15.94 2.27
C ALA A 103 -2.16 14.73 3.16
N GLU A 104 -1.85 14.98 4.43
CA GLU A 104 -1.86 13.93 5.46
C GLU A 104 -3.29 13.69 5.95
N VAL A 105 -3.65 12.42 6.12
CA VAL A 105 -4.96 11.97 6.58
C VAL A 105 -4.77 11.30 7.94
N THR A 106 -5.46 11.81 8.94
CA THR A 106 -5.47 11.25 10.31
C THR A 106 -6.74 10.49 10.64
N ASP A 107 -7.79 10.65 9.82
CA ASP A 107 -9.09 9.98 9.99
C ASP A 107 -9.09 8.60 9.34
N TRP A 108 -8.42 7.66 10.00
CA TRP A 108 -8.40 6.25 9.62
C TRP A 108 -8.33 5.37 10.87
N THR A 109 -8.88 4.16 10.75
CA THR A 109 -8.99 3.24 11.88
C THR A 109 -7.62 2.66 12.24
N ARG A 110 -7.15 2.99 13.44
CA ARG A 110 -5.97 2.37 14.06
C ARG A 110 -6.32 0.95 14.50
N LEU A 111 -5.43 0.00 14.19
CA LEU A 111 -5.55 -1.35 14.70
C LEU A 111 -5.20 -1.41 16.18
N THR A 112 -5.84 -2.31 16.92
CA THR A 112 -5.38 -2.60 18.29
C THR A 112 -4.03 -3.31 18.24
N PRO A 113 -3.24 -3.28 19.33
CA PRO A 113 -1.98 -4.01 19.41
C PRO A 113 -2.13 -5.51 19.08
N GLU A 114 -3.24 -6.13 19.48
CA GLU A 114 -3.53 -7.53 19.24
C GLU A 114 -3.81 -7.80 17.75
N GLU A 115 -4.59 -6.96 17.09
CA GLU A 115 -4.87 -7.06 15.65
C GLU A 115 -3.61 -6.86 14.82
N LEU A 116 -2.79 -5.88 15.21
CA LEU A 116 -1.52 -5.61 14.55
C LEU A 116 -0.55 -6.79 14.70
N GLN A 117 -0.48 -7.39 15.89
CA GLN A 117 0.33 -8.58 16.13
C GLN A 117 -0.16 -9.76 15.27
N ALA A 118 -1.48 -9.99 15.20
CA ALA A 118 -2.04 -11.05 14.36
C ALA A 118 -1.71 -10.86 12.87
N TRP A 119 -1.68 -9.62 12.39
CA TRP A 119 -1.22 -9.32 11.02
C TRP A 119 0.26 -9.59 10.83
N ARG A 120 1.11 -9.17 11.78
CA ARG A 120 2.56 -9.45 11.74
C ARG A 120 2.84 -10.95 11.72
N ASP A 121 2.15 -11.73 12.53
CA ASP A 121 2.28 -13.19 12.58
C ASP A 121 1.85 -13.84 11.25
N ARG A 122 0.75 -13.38 10.66
CA ARG A 122 0.32 -13.84 9.32
C ARG A 122 1.36 -13.53 8.25
N LEU A 123 1.92 -12.31 8.25
CA LEU A 123 2.96 -11.94 7.29
C LEU A 123 4.25 -12.73 7.50
N ALA A 124 4.62 -13.02 8.75
CA ALA A 124 5.77 -13.88 9.06
C ALA A 124 5.55 -15.30 8.52
N ALA A 125 4.35 -15.86 8.68
CA ALA A 125 3.99 -17.16 8.10
C ALA A 125 4.04 -17.13 6.56
N ILE A 126 3.53 -16.08 5.92
CA ILE A 126 3.59 -15.90 4.46
C ILE A 126 5.04 -15.77 3.97
N ARG A 127 5.91 -15.05 4.70
CA ARG A 127 7.35 -14.94 4.36
C ARG A 127 8.07 -16.28 4.45
N ALA A 128 7.71 -17.12 5.43
CA ALA A 128 8.27 -18.46 5.57
C ALA A 128 7.81 -19.42 4.46
N ASP A 129 6.66 -19.14 3.84
CA ASP A 129 6.18 -19.87 2.67
C ASP A 129 6.93 -19.43 1.40
N GLN A 130 7.79 -20.32 0.90
CA GLN A 130 8.58 -20.08 -0.32
C GLN A 130 7.71 -19.87 -1.58
N ARG A 131 6.42 -20.20 -1.54
CA ARG A 131 5.47 -20.01 -2.67
C ARG A 131 4.87 -18.60 -2.72
N ALA A 132 5.04 -17.79 -1.67
CA ALA A 132 4.45 -16.46 -1.60
C ALA A 132 5.26 -15.43 -2.38
N GLU A 133 5.20 -15.46 -3.70
CA GLU A 133 5.91 -14.52 -4.56
C GLU A 133 5.29 -13.11 -4.52
N ILE A 134 6.15 -12.08 -4.46
CA ILE A 134 5.72 -10.70 -4.71
C ILE A 134 5.71 -10.48 -6.22
N ILE A 135 4.55 -10.15 -6.77
CA ILE A 135 4.41 -9.75 -8.15
C ILE A 135 4.77 -8.26 -8.22
N ASN A 136 6.02 -8.02 -8.59
CA ASN A 136 6.60 -6.70 -8.71
C ASN A 136 6.36 -6.12 -10.11
#